data_AF-A0A438GZM6-F1
#
_entry.id   AF-A0A438GZM6-F1
#
_cell.length_a   1.000
_cell.length_b   1.000
_cell.length_c   1.000
_cell.angle_alpha   90.00
_cell.angle_beta   90.00
_cell.angle_gamma   90.00
#
_symmetry.space_group_name_H-M   'P 1'
#
loop_
_entity.id
_entity.type
_entity.pdbx_description
1 polymer ?
#
loop_
_entity_poly.entity_id
_entity_poly.type
_entity_poly.pdbx_seq_one_letter_code
_entity_poly.pdbx_strand_id
1 'polypeptide(L)'
;MELKYAYLEENKKCTVVISSSLTTPQEKCLLEVLRRCKKVIGWQISDLKGISPLVCTHHIYMEEEAKSVRQPQRRLNPHMQEVVRAEVLKLLQDGIIYLISDSPWVSPTQVVPKKSGITVNHFPLPFIDQVLERVSGHPFYYFLDGYSKYFQIEIDVEDQEKATFTCPFGTYAYRRMSFGLCNAPATFQRFNLEVILNQCIEKDLVLNWDKCHFMVQQGIVLGHIISKKGIEVDKAKVELIVKLSSPTTVKGVKKFLSHAGFYKRFIKDFFKLSKPLCELLVKDC
;
A
#
# COMPACT_ATOMS: atom_id res chain seq x y z
N MET A 1 -1.89 10.80 -17.71
CA MET A 1 -1.91 9.38 -18.10
C MET A 1 -3.22 9.14 -18.80
N GLU A 2 -3.18 8.63 -20.02
CA GLU A 2 -4.41 8.22 -20.71
C GLU A 2 -4.56 6.71 -20.55
N LEU A 3 -5.66 6.32 -19.89
CA LEU A 3 -5.97 4.93 -19.58
C LEU A 3 -7.32 4.59 -20.19
N LYS A 4 -7.49 3.34 -20.60
CA LYS A 4 -8.76 2.81 -21.09
C LYS A 4 -9.09 1.49 -20.41
N TYR A 5 -10.38 1.21 -20.31
CA TYR A 5 -10.86 -0.10 -19.87
C TYR A 5 -10.84 -1.08 -21.03
N ALA A 6 -10.32 -2.28 -20.76
CA ALA A 6 -10.42 -3.42 -21.65
C ALA A 6 -11.09 -4.59 -20.92
N TYR A 7 -11.67 -5.51 -21.67
CA TYR A 7 -12.44 -6.62 -21.14
C TYR A 7 -11.79 -7.94 -21.52
N LEU A 8 -11.61 -8.83 -20.54
CA LEU A 8 -11.04 -10.15 -20.78
C LEU A 8 -12.07 -11.12 -21.38
N GLU A 9 -13.37 -10.88 -21.17
CA GLU A 9 -14.47 -11.70 -21.69
C GLU A 9 -15.35 -10.96 -22.72
N GLU A 10 -15.97 -11.73 -23.62
CA GLU A 10 -16.88 -11.22 -24.66
C GLU A 10 -18.14 -10.55 -24.09
N ASN A 11 -18.55 -10.92 -22.87
CA ASN A 11 -19.70 -10.36 -22.16
C ASN A 11 -19.43 -9.01 -21.47
N LYS A 12 -18.34 -8.30 -21.82
CA LYS A 12 -17.85 -7.10 -21.11
C LYS A 12 -17.66 -7.32 -19.60
N LYS A 13 -17.35 -8.55 -19.21
CA LYS A 13 -17.00 -8.93 -17.84
C LYS A 13 -15.48 -8.97 -17.70
N CYS A 14 -15.01 -8.95 -16.45
CA CYS A 14 -13.60 -8.98 -16.09
C CYS A 14 -12.79 -7.82 -16.71
N THR A 15 -13.07 -6.62 -16.21
CA THR A 15 -12.46 -5.37 -16.65
C THR A 15 -11.00 -5.29 -16.17
N VAL A 16 -10.14 -4.70 -17.01
CA VAL A 16 -8.74 -4.37 -16.70
C VAL A 16 -8.41 -2.98 -17.22
N VAL A 17 -7.44 -2.30 -16.59
CA VAL A 17 -7.01 -0.95 -16.98
C VAL A 17 -5.70 -1.03 -17.77
N ILE A 18 -5.74 -0.61 -19.04
CA ILE A 18 -4.59 -0.62 -19.95
C ILE A 18 -4.32 0.78 -20.51
N SER A 19 -3.13 1.00 -21.07
CA SER A 19 -2.79 2.27 -21.73
C SER A 19 -3.65 2.50 -22.98
N SER A 20 -4.14 3.73 -23.19
CA SER A 20 -4.90 4.11 -24.40
C SER A 20 -4.04 4.12 -25.66
N SER A 21 -2.73 4.38 -25.50
CA SER A 21 -1.76 4.57 -26.56
C SER A 21 -1.19 3.28 -27.17
N LEU A 22 -1.76 2.11 -26.80
CA LEU A 22 -1.32 0.83 -27.33
C LEU A 22 -1.76 0.63 -28.78
N THR A 23 -0.88 0.04 -29.58
CA THR A 23 -1.24 -0.43 -30.93
C THR A 23 -2.09 -1.69 -30.84
N THR A 24 -2.95 -1.94 -31.84
CA THR A 24 -3.83 -3.11 -31.89
C THR A 24 -3.10 -4.45 -31.67
N PRO A 25 -1.91 -4.69 -32.25
CA PRO A 25 -1.15 -5.92 -31.98
C PRO A 25 -0.67 -6.04 -30.53
N GLN A 26 -0.21 -4.94 -29.92
CA GLN A 26 0.25 -4.92 -28.53
C GLN A 26 -0.90 -5.17 -27.56
N GLU A 27 -2.04 -4.54 -27.81
CA GLU A 27 -3.25 -4.75 -27.02
C GLU A 27 -3.72 -6.21 -27.09
N LYS A 28 -3.77 -6.81 -28.28
CA LYS A 28 -4.16 -8.22 -28.44
C LYS A 28 -3.23 -9.16 -27.68
N CYS A 29 -1.92 -8.98 -27.82
CA CYS A 29 -0.92 -9.79 -27.12
C CYS A 29 -1.03 -9.66 -25.59
N LEU A 30 -1.21 -8.43 -25.08
CA LEU A 30 -1.40 -8.18 -23.66
C LEU A 30 -2.67 -8.86 -23.12
N LEU A 31 -3.78 -8.74 -23.83
CA LEU A 31 -5.05 -9.36 -23.43
C LEU A 31 -4.99 -10.88 -23.47
N GLU A 32 -4.25 -11.49 -24.41
CA GLU A 32 -4.04 -12.94 -24.43
C GLU A 32 -3.30 -13.44 -23.18
N VAL A 33 -2.24 -12.74 -22.75
CA VAL A 33 -1.53 -13.07 -21.51
C VAL A 33 -2.42 -12.90 -20.28
N LEU A 34 -3.15 -11.78 -20.19
CA LEU A 34 -4.06 -11.52 -19.06
C LEU A 34 -5.22 -12.53 -19.01
N ARG A 35 -5.72 -13.01 -20.15
CA ARG A 35 -6.72 -14.08 -20.23
C ARG A 35 -6.18 -15.41 -19.72
N ARG A 36 -4.94 -15.77 -20.04
CA ARG A 36 -4.28 -16.98 -19.52
C ARG A 36 -4.10 -16.91 -18.00
N CYS A 37 -3.70 -15.75 -17.49
CA CYS A 37 -3.48 -15.52 -16.06
C CYS A 37 -4.70 -14.98 -15.31
N LYS A 38 -5.91 -15.15 -15.86
CA LYS A 38 -7.16 -14.57 -15.30
C LYS A 38 -7.37 -14.91 -13.82
N LYS A 39 -6.99 -16.11 -13.39
CA LYS A 39 -7.15 -16.59 -12.00
C LYS A 39 -6.42 -15.74 -10.95
N VAL A 40 -5.40 -14.98 -11.36
CA VAL A 40 -4.62 -14.10 -10.47
C VAL A 40 -5.36 -12.79 -10.18
N ILE A 41 -6.26 -12.37 -11.05
CA ILE A 41 -6.96 -11.10 -10.89
C ILE A 41 -8.18 -11.37 -10.01
N GLY A 42 -8.34 -10.61 -8.93
CA GLY A 42 -9.51 -10.66 -8.06
C GLY A 42 -10.48 -9.55 -8.42
N TRP A 43 -11.77 -9.89 -8.54
CA TRP A 43 -12.83 -8.92 -8.81
C TRP A 43 -13.63 -8.59 -7.55
N GLN A 44 -13.71 -9.55 -6.62
CA GLN A 44 -14.37 -9.43 -5.34
C GLN A 44 -13.46 -9.92 -4.21
N ILE A 45 -13.75 -9.53 -2.96
CA ILE A 45 -12.98 -9.96 -1.78
C ILE A 45 -13.12 -11.47 -1.54
N SER A 46 -14.27 -12.04 -1.89
CA SER A 46 -14.49 -13.48 -1.86
C SER A 46 -13.53 -14.27 -2.76
N ASP A 47 -12.90 -13.62 -3.75
CA ASP A 47 -11.93 -14.26 -4.64
C ASP A 47 -10.55 -14.42 -3.97
N LEU A 48 -10.35 -13.84 -2.77
CA LEU A 48 -9.11 -13.99 -2.00
C LEU A 48 -9.01 -15.40 -1.42
N LYS A 49 -8.28 -16.28 -2.12
CA LYS A 49 -7.85 -17.57 -1.55
C LYS A 49 -6.88 -17.39 -0.38
N GLY A 50 -6.05 -16.35 -0.44
CA GLY A 50 -4.94 -16.13 0.49
C GLY A 50 -3.68 -16.89 0.06
N ILE A 51 -2.52 -16.40 0.49
CA ILE A 51 -1.24 -17.08 0.29
C ILE A 51 -1.22 -18.31 1.20
N SER A 52 -0.78 -19.45 0.68
CA SER A 52 -0.64 -20.66 1.49
C SER A 52 0.27 -20.41 2.72
N PRO A 53 -0.15 -20.80 3.94
CA PRO A 53 0.69 -20.68 5.13
C PRO A 53 2.00 -21.48 5.04
N LEU A 54 2.11 -22.45 4.12
CA LEU A 54 3.39 -23.13 3.84
C LEU A 54 4.42 -22.23 3.14
N VAL A 55 3.95 -21.19 2.45
CA VAL A 55 4.80 -20.25 1.69
C VAL A 55 5.19 -19.07 2.56
N CYS A 56 4.25 -18.56 3.35
CA CYS A 56 4.48 -17.40 4.21
C CYS A 56 3.44 -17.35 5.33
N THR A 57 3.93 -17.44 6.57
CA THR A 57 3.16 -17.15 7.78
C THR A 57 3.74 -15.92 8.44
N HIS A 58 2.88 -15.04 8.94
CA HIS A 58 3.31 -13.87 9.68
C HIS A 58 3.47 -14.20 11.16
N HIS A 59 4.67 -13.94 11.68
CA HIS A 59 4.95 -13.98 13.11
C HIS A 59 5.02 -12.57 13.72
N ILE A 60 4.45 -12.43 14.90
CA ILE A 60 4.47 -11.19 15.70
C ILE A 60 5.48 -11.38 16.83
N TYR A 61 6.74 -11.04 16.52
CA TYR A 61 7.82 -10.99 17.50
C TYR A 61 7.63 -9.80 18.43
N MET A 62 7.74 -10.07 19.73
CA MET A 62 7.63 -9.07 20.79
C MET A 62 9.01 -8.89 21.44
N GLU A 63 9.30 -7.70 21.94
CA GLU A 63 10.49 -7.45 22.74
C GLU A 63 10.42 -8.24 24.06
N GLU A 64 11.58 -8.63 24.63
CA GLU A 64 11.66 -9.54 25.80
C GLU A 64 10.91 -9.02 27.05
N GLU A 65 10.67 -7.70 27.15
CA GLU A 65 9.95 -7.06 28.26
C GLU A 65 8.49 -6.68 27.94
N ALA A 66 7.98 -7.03 26.74
CA ALA A 66 6.67 -6.61 26.29
C ALA A 66 5.55 -7.28 27.11
N LYS A 67 4.71 -6.46 27.75
CA LYS A 67 3.54 -6.92 28.51
C LYS A 67 2.27 -6.87 27.66
N SER A 68 1.36 -7.81 27.91
CA SER A 68 0.03 -7.76 27.34
C SER A 68 -0.74 -6.53 27.82
N VAL A 69 -1.40 -5.85 26.89
CA VAL A 69 -2.17 -4.64 27.17
C VAL A 69 -3.59 -4.81 26.66
N ARG A 70 -4.55 -4.63 27.57
CA ARG A 70 -5.98 -4.58 27.27
C ARG A 70 -6.49 -3.14 27.36
N GLN A 71 -6.69 -2.51 26.22
CA GLN A 71 -7.19 -1.14 26.14
C GLN A 71 -8.73 -1.10 26.10
N PRO A 72 -9.37 -0.11 26.77
CA PRO A 72 -10.82 0.03 26.74
C PRO A 72 -11.33 0.51 25.38
N GLN A 73 -12.53 0.07 25.01
CA GLN A 73 -13.20 0.47 23.77
C GLN A 73 -13.43 1.98 23.71
N ARG A 74 -13.12 2.60 22.56
CA ARG A 74 -13.39 4.01 22.31
C ARG A 74 -14.86 4.24 21.94
N ARG A 75 -15.42 5.36 22.41
CA ARG A 75 -16.77 5.81 22.03
C ARG A 75 -16.76 6.24 20.57
N LEU A 76 -17.72 5.75 19.79
CA LEU A 76 -17.95 6.11 18.39
C LEU A 76 -19.34 6.72 18.24
N ASN A 77 -19.49 7.70 17.34
CA ASN A 77 -20.79 8.25 17.00
C ASN A 77 -21.66 7.21 16.24
N PRO A 78 -23.00 7.35 16.23
CA PRO A 78 -23.89 6.35 15.62
C PRO A 78 -23.60 6.06 14.14
N HIS A 79 -23.30 7.10 13.35
CA HIS A 79 -22.95 6.92 11.93
C HIS A 79 -21.68 6.08 11.74
N MET A 80 -20.62 6.35 12.50
CA MET A 80 -19.38 5.57 12.41
C MET A 80 -19.56 4.16 12.97
N GLN A 81 -20.46 3.95 13.93
CA GLN A 81 -20.83 2.61 14.39
C GLN A 81 -21.43 1.79 13.26
N GLU A 82 -22.31 2.35 12.43
CA GLU A 82 -22.87 1.64 11.27
C GLU A 82 -21.80 1.25 10.25
N VAL A 83 -20.88 2.17 9.95
CA VAL A 83 -19.73 1.90 9.05
C VAL A 83 -18.85 0.77 9.60
N VAL A 84 -18.52 0.82 10.89
CA VAL A 84 -17.73 -0.25 11.54
C VAL A 84 -18.49 -1.57 11.53
N ARG A 85 -19.81 -1.57 11.76
CA ARG A 85 -20.63 -2.77 11.73
C ARG A 85 -20.58 -3.45 10.37
N ALA A 86 -20.77 -2.67 9.30
CA ALA A 86 -20.74 -3.19 7.93
C ALA A 86 -19.38 -3.80 7.58
N GLU A 87 -18.28 -3.14 7.97
CA GLU A 87 -16.93 -3.65 7.71
C GLU A 87 -16.63 -4.92 8.54
N VAL A 88 -16.98 -4.95 9.82
CA VAL A 88 -16.78 -6.13 10.69
C VAL A 88 -17.56 -7.34 10.18
N LEU A 89 -18.82 -7.15 9.77
CA LEU A 89 -19.63 -8.23 9.21
C LEU A 89 -19.01 -8.82 7.94
N LYS A 90 -18.47 -7.96 7.08
CA LYS A 90 -17.78 -8.38 5.87
C LYS A 90 -16.53 -9.18 6.17
N LEU A 91 -15.68 -8.70 7.08
CA LEU A 91 -14.46 -9.41 7.50
C LEU A 91 -14.77 -10.76 8.17
N LEU A 92 -15.87 -10.85 8.93
CA LEU A 92 -16.35 -12.11 9.52
C LEU A 92 -16.81 -13.09 8.44
N GLN A 93 -17.61 -12.63 7.49
CA GLN A 93 -18.09 -13.45 6.36
C GLN A 93 -16.95 -13.99 5.51
N ASP A 94 -15.92 -13.18 5.29
CA ASP A 94 -14.73 -13.54 4.51
C ASP A 94 -13.71 -14.37 5.34
N GLY A 95 -14.01 -14.70 6.60
CA GLY A 95 -13.14 -15.49 7.47
C GLY A 95 -11.81 -14.82 7.84
N ILE A 96 -11.71 -13.49 7.67
CA ILE A 96 -10.50 -12.72 7.97
C ILE A 96 -10.36 -12.51 9.49
N ILE A 97 -11.48 -12.43 10.21
CA ILE A 97 -11.54 -12.27 11.67
C ILE A 97 -12.46 -13.31 12.29
N TYR A 98 -12.30 -13.56 13.59
CA TYR A 98 -13.19 -14.41 14.37
C TYR A 98 -13.46 -13.81 15.76
N LEU A 99 -14.57 -14.21 16.38
CA LEU A 99 -14.97 -13.76 17.71
C LEU A 99 -14.03 -14.36 18.77
N ILE A 100 -13.56 -13.53 19.70
CA ILE A 100 -12.72 -13.93 20.84
C ILE A 100 -13.21 -13.25 22.12
N SER A 101 -13.25 -14.00 23.22
CA SER A 101 -13.83 -13.51 24.49
C SER A 101 -12.78 -13.00 25.47
N ASP A 102 -11.63 -13.68 25.58
CA ASP A 102 -10.72 -13.53 26.74
C ASP A 102 -9.27 -13.24 26.36
N SER A 103 -9.02 -12.48 25.28
CA SER A 103 -7.64 -12.12 24.92
C SER A 103 -7.02 -11.12 25.91
N PRO A 104 -5.78 -11.38 26.39
CA PRO A 104 -5.04 -10.42 27.20
C PRO A 104 -4.51 -9.24 26.37
N TRP A 105 -4.49 -9.36 25.03
CA TRP A 105 -4.12 -8.32 24.10
C TRP A 105 -5.40 -7.71 23.52
N VAL A 106 -5.65 -6.41 23.71
CA VAL A 106 -6.82 -5.77 23.10
C VAL A 106 -6.46 -4.36 22.68
N SER A 107 -6.57 -4.10 21.39
CA SER A 107 -6.46 -2.76 20.81
C SER A 107 -7.85 -2.18 20.49
N PRO A 108 -8.12 -0.89 20.73
CA PRO A 108 -9.42 -0.31 20.44
C PRO A 108 -9.51 0.06 18.97
N THR A 109 -10.68 -0.16 18.35
CA THR A 109 -10.89 0.26 16.96
C THR A 109 -10.84 1.79 16.84
N GLN A 110 -9.95 2.30 15.99
CA GLN A 110 -9.92 3.70 15.60
C GLN A 110 -10.35 3.85 14.14
N VAL A 111 -11.46 4.55 13.93
CA VAL A 111 -11.95 4.86 12.58
C VAL A 111 -11.30 6.15 12.12
N VAL A 112 -10.49 6.06 11.07
CA VAL A 112 -9.87 7.21 10.42
C VAL A 112 -10.63 7.46 9.12
N PRO A 113 -11.33 8.60 8.97
CA PRO A 113 -11.87 8.99 7.68
C PRO A 113 -10.71 9.07 6.68
N LYS A 114 -10.78 8.31 5.58
CA LYS A 114 -9.79 8.42 4.50
C LYS A 114 -9.94 9.78 3.82
N LYS A 115 -9.28 10.82 4.35
CA LYS A 115 -8.78 11.91 3.51
C LYS A 115 -7.55 11.35 2.82
N SER A 116 -7.53 11.34 1.50
CA SER A 116 -6.40 10.92 0.66
C SER A 116 -5.06 11.38 1.26
N GLY A 117 -4.39 10.49 1.98
CA GLY A 117 -3.26 10.83 2.82
C GLY A 117 -2.43 9.57 3.07
N ILE A 118 -1.14 9.67 2.79
CA ILE A 118 -0.19 8.56 2.86
C ILE A 118 0.22 8.38 4.32
N THR A 119 0.01 7.18 4.88
CA THR A 119 0.63 6.76 6.14
C THR A 119 2.05 6.28 5.82
N VAL A 120 3.07 6.91 6.41
CA VAL A 120 4.47 6.52 6.21
C VAL A 120 4.85 5.54 7.32
N ASN A 121 5.00 4.27 6.98
CA ASN A 121 5.59 3.28 7.88
C ASN A 121 7.11 3.25 7.65
N HIS A 122 7.88 3.33 8.73
CA HIS A 122 9.34 3.22 8.70
C HIS A 122 9.73 1.74 8.61
N PHE A 123 9.79 1.23 7.38
CA PHE A 123 10.45 -0.04 7.08
C PHE A 123 11.83 0.27 6.45
N PRO A 124 12.88 -0.55 6.67
CA PRO A 124 14.15 -0.40 5.96
C PRO A 124 13.97 -0.78 4.48
N LEU A 125 13.36 0.13 3.72
CA LEU A 125 13.35 0.05 2.27
C LEU A 125 14.71 0.52 1.74
N PRO A 126 15.22 -0.08 0.65
CA PRO A 126 16.35 0.47 -0.06
C PRO A 126 16.08 1.94 -0.40
N PHE A 127 17.14 2.77 -0.44
CA PHE A 127 17.00 4.19 -0.74
C PHE A 127 16.12 4.40 -1.97
N ILE A 128 15.12 5.28 -1.84
CA ILE A 128 14.12 5.54 -2.89
C ILE A 128 14.80 5.83 -4.22
N ASP A 129 15.88 6.61 -4.20
CA ASP A 129 16.69 6.92 -5.38
C ASP A 129 17.24 5.67 -6.09
N GLN A 130 17.76 4.69 -5.35
CA GLN A 130 18.29 3.45 -5.93
C GLN A 130 17.18 2.60 -6.56
N VAL A 131 15.99 2.60 -5.96
CA VAL A 131 14.83 1.90 -6.52
C VAL A 131 14.37 2.59 -7.81
N LEU A 132 14.24 3.92 -7.79
CA LEU A 132 13.79 4.69 -8.94
C LEU A 132 14.76 4.60 -10.11
N GLU A 133 16.07 4.67 -9.85
CA GLU A 133 17.11 4.51 -10.88
C GLU A 133 17.03 3.16 -11.57
N ARG A 134 16.85 2.09 -10.79
CA ARG A 134 16.76 0.72 -11.30
C ARG A 134 15.51 0.45 -12.14
N VAL A 135 14.46 1.25 -11.95
CA VAL A 135 13.15 1.07 -12.60
C VAL A 135 12.98 2.06 -13.76
N SER A 136 13.58 3.24 -13.70
CA SER A 136 13.41 4.28 -14.73
C SER A 136 14.07 3.95 -16.07
N GLY A 137 13.64 4.62 -17.15
CA GLY A 137 14.24 4.50 -18.49
C GLY A 137 13.62 3.43 -19.39
N HIS A 138 12.64 2.66 -18.89
CA HIS A 138 11.93 1.67 -19.70
C HIS A 138 10.79 2.31 -20.53
N PRO A 139 10.46 1.74 -21.71
CA PRO A 139 9.39 2.24 -22.57
C PRO A 139 7.99 1.93 -22.05
N PHE A 140 7.85 0.85 -21.27
CA PHE A 140 6.58 0.39 -20.72
C PHE A 140 6.75 -0.05 -19.27
N TYR A 141 5.70 0.16 -18.48
CA TYR A 141 5.62 -0.15 -17.07
C TYR A 141 4.34 -0.93 -16.77
N TYR A 142 4.42 -1.80 -15.77
CA TYR A 142 3.30 -2.54 -15.22
C TYR A 142 3.18 -2.20 -13.74
N PHE A 143 2.09 -1.56 -13.36
CA PHE A 143 1.76 -1.25 -11.98
C PHE A 143 0.84 -2.32 -11.46
N LEU A 144 1.34 -3.21 -10.60
CA LEU A 144 0.55 -4.29 -10.04
C LEU A 144 0.29 -4.00 -8.55
N ASP A 145 -0.98 -3.99 -8.18
CA ASP A 145 -1.41 -3.87 -6.79
C ASP A 145 -2.13 -5.15 -6.37
N GLY A 146 -1.58 -5.87 -5.40
CA GLY A 146 -2.26 -6.99 -4.75
C GLY A 146 -3.54 -6.53 -4.04
N TYR A 147 -4.62 -7.30 -4.20
CA TYR A 147 -5.90 -7.06 -3.58
C TYR A 147 -5.80 -7.27 -2.07
N SER A 148 -5.90 -6.19 -1.29
CA SER A 148 -5.81 -6.25 0.18
C SER A 148 -4.59 -7.06 0.66
N LYS A 149 -3.39 -6.75 0.16
CA LYS A 149 -2.11 -7.47 0.35
C LYS A 149 -1.90 -8.07 1.76
N TYR A 150 -2.32 -7.37 2.80
CA TYR A 150 -2.19 -7.80 4.19
C TYR A 150 -3.15 -8.98 4.52
N PHE A 151 -4.41 -8.90 4.11
CA PHE A 151 -5.39 -9.98 4.32
C PHE A 151 -5.11 -11.24 3.50
N GLN A 152 -4.01 -11.31 2.75
CA GLN A 152 -3.60 -12.53 2.05
C GLN A 152 -2.59 -13.36 2.87
N ILE A 153 -1.93 -12.77 3.87
CA ILE A 153 -0.93 -13.47 4.69
C ILE A 153 -1.60 -13.93 5.99
N GLU A 154 -1.55 -15.24 6.26
CA GLU A 154 -2.04 -15.78 7.53
C GLU A 154 -1.12 -15.42 8.69
N ILE A 155 -1.72 -15.08 9.83
CA ILE A 155 -0.99 -14.89 11.09
C ILE A 155 -0.88 -16.27 11.74
N ASP A 156 0.32 -16.57 12.26
CA ASP A 156 0.55 -17.79 13.02
C ASP A 156 -0.48 -17.93 14.15
N VAL A 157 -0.97 -19.14 14.39
CA VAL A 157 -2.05 -19.40 15.36
C VAL A 157 -1.68 -18.89 16.75
N GLU A 158 -0.41 -18.98 17.14
CA GLU A 158 0.08 -18.49 18.44
C GLU A 158 0.10 -16.95 18.53
N ASP A 159 0.17 -16.28 17.38
CA ASP A 159 0.27 -14.83 17.27
C ASP A 159 -1.08 -14.14 17.02
N GLN A 160 -2.12 -14.88 16.63
CA GLN A 160 -3.44 -14.31 16.32
C GLN A 160 -4.06 -13.55 17.49
N GLU A 161 -3.86 -14.04 18.72
CA GLU A 161 -4.38 -13.35 19.92
C GLU A 161 -3.76 -11.95 20.08
N LYS A 162 -2.51 -11.76 19.66
CA LYS A 162 -1.81 -10.45 19.72
C LYS A 162 -2.43 -9.43 18.77
N ALA A 163 -3.07 -9.90 17.70
CA ALA A 163 -3.81 -9.09 16.74
C ALA A 163 -5.30 -8.97 17.09
N THR A 164 -5.64 -8.90 18.39
CA THR A 164 -7.03 -8.74 18.84
C THR A 164 -7.42 -7.28 18.95
N PHE A 165 -8.62 -6.97 18.47
CA PHE A 165 -9.23 -5.64 18.58
C PHE A 165 -10.64 -5.70 19.15
N THR A 166 -11.05 -4.60 19.79
CA THR A 166 -12.41 -4.43 20.31
C THR A 166 -13.15 -3.34 19.53
N CYS A 167 -14.45 -3.52 19.35
CA CYS A 167 -15.38 -2.56 18.77
C CYS A 167 -16.72 -2.61 19.54
N PRO A 168 -17.67 -1.68 19.31
CA PRO A 168 -18.96 -1.68 20.03
C PRO A 168 -19.82 -2.94 19.83
N PHE A 169 -19.45 -3.81 18.88
CA PHE A 169 -20.19 -5.03 18.53
C PHE A 169 -19.49 -6.31 19.00
N GLY A 170 -18.38 -6.21 19.73
CA GLY A 170 -17.64 -7.35 20.24
C GLY A 170 -16.12 -7.20 20.13
N THR A 171 -15.42 -8.26 20.52
CA THR A 171 -13.97 -8.36 20.44
C THR A 171 -13.62 -9.46 19.45
N TYR A 172 -12.70 -9.16 18.54
CA TYR A 172 -12.37 -10.01 17.41
C TYR A 172 -10.85 -10.12 17.25
N ALA A 173 -10.37 -11.29 16.83
CA ALA A 173 -8.97 -11.54 16.49
C ALA A 173 -8.83 -11.72 14.98
N TYR A 174 -7.71 -11.24 14.42
CA TYR A 174 -7.38 -11.42 13.02
C TYR A 174 -6.76 -12.79 12.77
N ARG A 175 -7.27 -13.53 11.76
CA ARG A 175 -6.60 -14.73 11.21
C ARG A 175 -5.53 -14.36 10.18
N ARG A 176 -5.70 -13.20 9.54
CA ARG A 176 -4.84 -12.70 8.46
C ARG A 176 -4.38 -11.30 8.77
N MET A 177 -3.19 -10.94 8.29
CA MET A 177 -2.53 -9.69 8.67
C MET A 177 -3.44 -8.47 8.43
N SER A 178 -3.65 -7.67 9.47
CA SER A 178 -4.43 -6.43 9.40
C SER A 178 -3.54 -5.23 9.06
N PHE A 179 -4.15 -4.18 8.51
CA PHE A 179 -3.48 -2.90 8.34
C PHE A 179 -3.06 -2.33 9.69
N GLY A 180 -1.79 -1.93 9.83
CA GLY A 180 -1.25 -1.33 11.07
C GLY A 180 -0.35 -2.25 11.89
N LEU A 181 -0.27 -3.54 11.57
CA LEU A 181 0.81 -4.40 12.08
C LEU A 181 2.14 -3.97 11.44
N CYS A 182 3.15 -3.72 12.27
CA CYS A 182 4.51 -3.45 11.79
C CYS A 182 5.06 -4.70 11.09
N ASN A 183 5.82 -4.50 10.00
CA ASN A 183 6.55 -5.51 9.21
C ASN A 183 5.97 -5.99 7.87
N ALA A 184 5.16 -5.19 7.17
CA ALA A 184 4.85 -5.46 5.75
C ALA A 184 5.12 -4.21 4.92
N PRO A 185 6.10 -4.18 3.97
CA PRO A 185 6.49 -5.28 3.04
C PRO A 185 8.01 -5.43 2.75
N ALA A 186 8.47 -6.64 2.39
CA ALA A 186 9.79 -6.82 1.76
C ALA A 186 9.88 -8.04 0.83
N THR A 187 9.19 -8.02 -0.31
CA THR A 187 9.59 -8.87 -1.44
C THR A 187 8.91 -8.40 -2.71
N PHE A 188 9.64 -7.79 -3.64
CA PHE A 188 9.34 -7.86 -5.07
C PHE A 188 10.56 -7.32 -5.82
N GLN A 189 11.32 -8.22 -6.45
CA GLN A 189 12.51 -7.89 -7.22
C GLN A 189 12.40 -8.55 -8.60
N ARG A 190 12.43 -7.73 -9.64
CA ARG A 190 12.67 -7.99 -11.09
C ARG A 190 12.21 -9.35 -11.66
N PHE A 191 11.07 -9.35 -12.36
CA PHE A 191 10.70 -10.44 -13.26
C PHE A 191 9.92 -9.94 -14.49
N ASN A 192 9.83 -10.79 -15.52
CA ASN A 192 9.05 -10.58 -16.74
C ASN A 192 7.53 -10.71 -16.42
N LEU A 193 6.62 -10.04 -17.14
CA LEU A 193 5.19 -10.00 -16.79
C LEU A 193 4.57 -11.39 -16.63
N GLU A 194 4.84 -12.31 -17.54
CA GLU A 194 4.32 -13.69 -17.48
C GLU A 194 4.93 -14.47 -16.31
N VAL A 195 6.21 -14.26 -16.01
CA VAL A 195 6.88 -14.86 -14.83
C VAL A 195 6.32 -14.28 -13.53
N ILE A 196 6.06 -12.96 -13.47
CA ILE A 196 5.43 -12.32 -12.32
C ILE A 196 4.04 -12.89 -12.11
N LEU A 197 3.23 -12.95 -13.17
CA LEU A 197 1.87 -13.45 -13.09
C LEU A 197 1.85 -14.94 -12.72
N ASN A 198 2.76 -15.75 -13.27
CA ASN A 198 2.89 -17.16 -12.88
C ASN A 198 3.35 -17.34 -11.44
N GLN A 199 4.30 -16.53 -10.95
CA GLN A 199 4.66 -16.51 -9.53
C GLN A 199 3.48 -16.08 -8.65
N CYS A 200 2.63 -15.17 -9.12
CA CYS A 200 1.39 -14.84 -8.42
C CYS A 200 0.42 -16.02 -8.40
N ILE A 201 0.32 -16.81 -9.49
CA ILE A 201 -0.46 -18.06 -9.52
C ILE A 201 0.10 -19.06 -8.50
N GLU A 202 1.40 -19.30 -8.51
CA GLU A 202 2.07 -20.27 -7.63
C GLU A 202 1.93 -19.92 -6.14
N LYS A 203 1.85 -18.62 -5.82
CA LYS A 203 1.73 -18.12 -4.45
C LYS A 203 0.29 -17.78 -4.04
N ASP A 204 -0.70 -18.09 -4.89
CA ASP A 204 -2.10 -17.70 -4.70
C ASP A 204 -2.30 -16.19 -4.40
N LEU A 205 -1.41 -15.34 -4.96
CA LEU A 205 -1.48 -13.89 -4.81
C LEU A 205 -2.56 -13.35 -5.74
N VAL A 206 -3.53 -12.65 -5.16
CA VAL A 206 -4.62 -12.04 -5.93
C VAL A 206 -4.32 -10.57 -6.19
N LEU A 207 -4.38 -10.14 -7.44
CA LEU A 207 -4.19 -8.76 -7.92
C LEU A 207 -5.51 -8.01 -7.99
N ASN A 208 -5.49 -6.72 -7.68
CA ASN A 208 -6.64 -5.86 -7.74
C ASN A 208 -6.78 -5.22 -9.12
N TRP A 209 -7.85 -5.57 -9.84
CA TRP A 209 -8.03 -5.16 -11.22
C TRP A 209 -8.13 -3.64 -11.42
N ASP A 210 -8.72 -2.91 -10.46
CA ASP A 210 -9.00 -1.47 -10.59
C ASP A 210 -7.78 -0.58 -10.34
N LYS A 211 -6.81 -1.09 -9.58
CA LYS A 211 -5.56 -0.41 -9.22
C LYS A 211 -4.35 -0.91 -10.02
N CYS A 212 -4.49 -2.03 -10.72
CA CYS A 212 -3.47 -2.50 -11.64
C CYS A 212 -3.53 -1.72 -12.95
N HIS A 213 -2.39 -1.22 -13.41
CA HIS A 213 -2.25 -0.56 -14.70
C HIS A 213 -1.24 -1.30 -15.56
N PHE A 214 -1.66 -1.77 -16.73
CA PHE A 214 -0.81 -2.58 -17.60
C PHE A 214 -0.27 -1.80 -18.80
N MET A 215 1.02 -2.01 -19.09
CA MET A 215 1.71 -1.51 -20.28
C MET A 215 1.61 0.01 -20.49
N VAL A 216 1.79 0.78 -19.41
CA VAL A 216 1.76 2.25 -19.43
C VAL A 216 3.13 2.83 -19.73
N GLN A 217 3.20 3.98 -20.41
CA GLN A 217 4.47 4.62 -20.78
C GLN A 217 5.13 5.44 -19.67
N GLN A 218 4.32 5.84 -18.68
CA GLN A 218 4.76 6.58 -17.51
C GLN A 218 3.90 6.20 -16.30
N GLY A 219 4.39 6.51 -15.11
CA GLY A 219 3.95 5.88 -13.86
C GLY A 219 4.24 6.71 -12.63
N ILE A 220 3.44 6.62 -11.56
CA ILE A 220 3.82 7.20 -10.25
C ILE A 220 4.35 6.08 -9.36
N VAL A 221 5.63 6.13 -8.98
CA VAL A 221 6.27 5.22 -8.02
C VAL A 221 6.84 6.03 -6.87
N LEU A 222 6.46 5.70 -5.63
CA LEU A 222 6.96 6.37 -4.42
C LEU A 222 6.88 7.90 -4.52
N GLY A 223 5.82 8.43 -5.13
CA GLY A 223 5.64 9.88 -5.28
C GLY A 223 6.46 10.57 -6.38
N HIS A 224 7.14 9.81 -7.22
CA HIS A 224 7.88 10.30 -8.38
C HIS A 224 7.25 9.78 -9.66
N ILE A 225 7.31 10.57 -10.73
CA ILE A 225 6.88 10.15 -12.06
C ILE A 225 8.06 9.45 -12.72
N ILE A 226 7.89 8.19 -13.10
CA ILE A 226 8.85 7.44 -13.90
C ILE A 226 8.38 7.34 -15.34
N SER A 227 9.31 7.49 -16.28
CA SER A 227 9.04 7.37 -17.71
C SER A 227 10.31 6.91 -18.47
N LYS A 228 10.19 6.73 -19.78
CA LYS A 228 11.36 6.51 -20.67
C LYS A 228 12.39 7.65 -20.59
N LYS A 229 11.94 8.90 -20.33
CA LYS A 229 12.82 10.08 -20.24
C LYS A 229 13.63 10.12 -18.94
N GLY A 230 13.26 9.30 -17.95
CA GLY A 230 13.88 9.25 -16.64
C GLY A 230 12.86 9.49 -15.53
N ILE A 231 13.34 10.07 -14.44
CA ILE A 231 12.58 10.32 -13.21
C ILE A 231 12.24 11.81 -13.16
N GLU A 232 10.96 12.12 -12.98
CA GLU A 232 10.43 13.46 -12.83
C GLU A 232 9.70 13.58 -11.49
N VAL A 233 9.57 14.80 -11.00
CA VAL A 233 8.81 15.09 -9.78
C VAL A 233 7.33 15.23 -10.12
N ASP A 234 6.46 14.68 -9.26
CA ASP A 234 5.03 14.91 -9.35
C ASP A 234 4.69 16.40 -9.11
N LYS A 235 4.27 17.08 -10.18
CA LYS A 235 3.94 18.51 -10.16
C LYS A 235 2.86 18.84 -9.13
N ALA A 236 1.89 17.96 -8.91
CA ALA A 236 0.83 18.18 -7.94
C ALA A 236 1.39 18.29 -6.51
N LYS A 237 2.43 17.50 -6.19
CA LYS A 237 3.11 17.58 -4.88
C LYS A 237 3.97 18.83 -4.75
N VAL A 238 4.61 19.27 -5.84
CA VAL A 238 5.38 20.52 -5.84
C VAL A 238 4.44 21.70 -5.60
N GLU A 239 3.30 21.75 -6.28
CA GLU A 239 2.29 22.81 -6.08
C GLU A 239 1.79 22.86 -4.64
N LEU A 240 1.60 21.71 -3.99
CA LEU A 240 1.23 21.66 -2.58
C LEU A 240 2.31 22.26 -1.68
N ILE A 241 3.59 22.01 -1.97
CA ILE A 241 4.71 22.61 -1.22
C ILE A 241 4.80 24.11 -1.46
N VAL A 242 4.60 24.56 -2.71
CA VAL A 242 4.61 25.99 -3.08
C VAL A 242 3.47 26.74 -2.39
N LYS A 243 2.32 26.10 -2.18
CA LYS A 243 1.16 26.68 -1.48
C LYS A 243 1.30 26.68 0.05
N LEU A 244 2.36 26.07 0.62
CA LEU A 244 2.56 26.10 2.07
C LEU A 244 2.88 27.52 2.53
N SER A 245 2.22 27.96 3.60
CA SER A 245 2.53 29.22 4.28
C SER A 245 3.95 29.18 4.84
N SER A 246 4.63 30.33 4.80
CA SER A 246 5.97 30.49 5.38
C SER A 246 6.01 30.00 6.83
N PRO A 247 6.95 29.10 7.18
CA PRO A 247 7.00 28.52 8.51
C PRO A 247 7.43 29.58 9.53
N THR A 248 6.59 29.80 10.55
CA THR A 248 6.87 30.71 11.67
C THR A 248 7.37 30.00 12.92
N THR A 249 7.45 28.66 12.89
CA THR A 249 7.81 27.83 14.05
C THR A 249 8.88 26.81 13.68
N VAL A 250 9.70 26.40 14.66
CA VAL A 250 10.71 25.34 14.50
C VAL A 250 10.09 24.04 13.96
N LYS A 251 8.89 23.67 14.43
CA LYS A 251 8.15 22.50 13.89
C LYS A 251 7.76 22.70 12.42
N GLY A 252 7.35 23.91 12.04
CA GLY A 252 7.08 24.27 10.65
C GLY A 252 8.32 24.17 9.76
N VAL A 253 9.47 24.67 10.23
CA VAL A 253 10.75 24.58 9.52
C VAL A 253 11.17 23.11 9.33
N LYS A 254 11.08 22.27 10.37
CA LYS A 254 11.35 20.82 10.25
C LYS A 254 10.44 20.14 9.22
N LYS A 255 9.15 20.46 9.23
CA LYS A 255 8.17 19.91 8.29
C LYS A 255 8.49 20.32 6.84
N PHE A 256 8.80 21.60 6.62
CA PHE A 256 9.18 22.10 5.31
C PHE A 256 10.48 21.45 4.80
N LEU A 257 11.52 21.40 5.63
CA LEU A 257 12.79 20.75 5.27
C LEU A 257 12.62 19.26 4.97
N SER A 258 11.72 18.56 5.67
CA SER A 258 11.37 17.17 5.34
C SER A 258 10.74 17.04 3.95
N HIS A 259 9.76 17.90 3.62
CA HIS A 259 9.13 17.90 2.30
C HIS A 259 10.10 18.30 1.17
N ALA A 260 10.92 19.32 1.38
CA ALA A 260 11.90 19.77 0.39
C ALA A 260 13.06 18.78 0.24
N GLY A 261 13.51 18.19 1.35
CA GLY A 261 14.57 17.19 1.39
C GLY A 261 14.23 15.91 0.63
N PHE A 262 12.95 15.57 0.52
CA PHE A 262 12.47 14.46 -0.32
C PHE A 262 12.81 14.68 -1.81
N TYR A 263 12.85 15.93 -2.29
CA TYR A 263 13.17 16.29 -3.68
C TYR A 263 14.56 16.89 -3.86
N LYS A 264 15.45 16.78 -2.85
CA LYS A 264 16.79 17.38 -2.86
C LYS A 264 17.62 17.05 -4.11
N ARG A 265 17.40 15.88 -4.72
CA ARG A 265 18.07 15.42 -5.94
C ARG A 265 17.81 16.33 -7.15
N PHE A 266 16.62 16.93 -7.22
CA PHE A 266 16.20 17.79 -8.32
C PHE A 266 16.57 19.26 -8.07
N ILE A 267 17.08 19.60 -6.88
CA ILE A 267 17.42 20.96 -6.47
C ILE A 267 18.93 21.10 -6.48
N LYS A 268 19.46 21.91 -7.42
CA LYS A 268 20.88 22.20 -7.49
C LYS A 268 21.34 22.90 -6.21
N ASP A 269 22.47 22.45 -5.65
CA ASP A 269 23.06 23.03 -4.43
C ASP A 269 22.10 23.06 -3.22
N PHE A 270 21.17 22.09 -3.11
CA PHE A 270 20.17 22.04 -2.02
C PHE A 270 20.77 22.28 -0.64
N PHE A 271 21.90 21.65 -0.32
CA PHE A 271 22.57 21.81 0.97
C PHE A 271 22.96 23.27 1.28
N LYS A 272 23.40 24.03 0.28
CA LYS A 272 23.73 25.46 0.45
C LYS A 272 22.46 26.27 0.68
N LEU A 273 21.40 25.97 -0.07
CA LEU A 273 20.11 26.65 0.03
C LEU A 273 19.38 26.37 1.36
N SER A 274 19.47 25.13 1.87
CA SER A 274 18.81 24.72 3.10
C SER A 274 19.58 25.10 4.36
N LYS A 275 20.88 25.47 4.23
CA LYS A 275 21.77 25.74 5.38
C LYS A 275 21.20 26.77 6.37
N PRO A 276 20.69 27.95 5.96
CA PRO A 276 20.14 28.93 6.89
C PRO A 276 18.93 28.40 7.66
N LEU A 277 18.10 27.58 7.02
CA LEU A 277 16.93 26.95 7.65
C LEU A 277 17.34 25.83 8.60
N CYS A 278 18.41 25.10 8.30
CA CYS A 278 18.98 24.10 9.19
C CYS A 278 19.61 24.73 10.43
N GLU A 279 20.27 25.88 10.30
CA GLU A 279 20.84 26.64 11.43
C GLU A 279 19.75 27.06 12.43
N LEU A 280 18.56 27.45 11.96
CA LEU A 280 17.39 27.73 12.81
C LEU A 280 16.84 26.51 13.58
N LEU A 281 17.27 25.29 13.22
CA LEU A 281 16.89 24.06 13.93
C LEU A 281 17.93 23.65 14.98
N VAL A 282 19.15 24.17 14.88
CA VAL A 282 20.20 23.97 15.88
C VAL A 282 19.76 24.77 17.10
N LYS A 283 19.43 24.08 18.19
CA LYS A 283 19.31 24.75 19.49
C LYS A 283 20.66 25.38 19.80
N ASP A 284 20.68 26.63 20.25
CA ASP A 284 21.81 27.14 21.03
C ASP A 284 22.15 26.08 22.09
N CYS A 285 23.34 25.49 22.00
CA CYS A 285 23.91 24.69 23.08
C CYS A 285 24.37 25.62 24.19
#